data_AF-A0A2E9YR59-F1
#
_entry.id   AF-A0A2E9YR59-F1
#
_cell.length_a   1.000
_cell.length_b   1.000
_cell.length_c   1.000
_cell.angle_alpha   90.00
_cell.angle_beta   90.00
_cell.angle_gamma   90.00
#
_symmetry.space_group_name_H-M   'P 1'
#
loop_
_entity.id
_entity.type
_entity.pdbx_description
1 polymer ?
#
loop_
_entity_poly.entity_id
_entity_poly.type
_entity_poly.pdbx_seq_one_letter_code
_entity_poly.pdbx_strand_id
1 'polypeptide(L)'
;MTDEESLILARQADGVMENPAVKQAFEDIESHYTSLWKSSGPSEYELREECHVQLYALAQFRRQLRSYLETGKLLSAASQNQASVGHE
;
A
#
# COMPACT_ATOMS: atom_id res chain seq x y z
N MET A 1 14.77 -4.36 -6.71
CA MET A 1 14.99 -3.36 -5.65
C MET A 1 16.29 -3.72 -4.97
N THR A 2 17.25 -2.81 -4.97
CA THR A 2 18.52 -2.98 -4.25
C THR A 2 18.30 -2.76 -2.75
N ASP A 3 19.24 -3.18 -1.92
CA ASP A 3 19.18 -2.94 -0.47
C ASP A 3 19.16 -1.44 -0.15
N GLU A 4 19.89 -0.63 -0.94
CA GLU A 4 19.92 0.82 -0.81
C GLU A 4 18.57 1.48 -1.13
N GLU A 5 17.89 1.06 -2.20
CA GLU A 5 16.54 1.50 -2.54
C GLU A 5 15.54 1.12 -1.42
N SER A 6 15.69 -0.08 -0.87
CA SER A 6 14.84 -0.59 0.22
C SER A 6 14.99 0.25 1.50
N LEU A 7 16.22 0.68 1.81
CA LEU A 7 16.54 1.54 2.96
C LEU A 7 16.01 2.97 2.81
N ILE A 8 16.02 3.54 1.60
CA ILE A 8 15.44 4.85 1.34
C ILE A 8 13.93 4.81 1.53
N LEU A 9 13.28 3.78 0.98
CA LEU A 9 11.84 3.56 1.15
C LEU A 9 11.46 3.32 2.63
N ALA A 10 12.29 2.59 3.37
CA ALA A 10 12.13 2.32 4.79
C ALA A 10 12.00 3.59 5.63
N ARG A 11 12.86 4.58 5.38
CA ARG A 11 12.92 5.83 6.14
C ARG A 11 11.69 6.70 5.93
N GLN A 12 10.95 6.47 4.84
CA GLN A 12 9.75 7.22 4.47
C GLN A 12 8.46 6.42 4.71
N ALA A 13 8.58 5.15 5.12
CA ALA A 13 7.51 4.15 5.15
C ALA A 13 6.27 4.56 5.95
N ASP A 14 6.44 5.02 7.20
CA ASP A 14 5.30 5.47 8.01
C ASP A 14 4.65 6.72 7.43
N GLY A 15 5.46 7.62 6.86
CA GLY A 15 4.98 8.84 6.24
C GLY A 15 4.10 8.61 5.02
N VAL A 16 4.36 7.55 4.23
CA VAL A 16 3.62 7.26 3.00
C VAL A 16 2.21 6.73 3.29
N MET A 17 2.08 5.72 4.16
CA MET A 17 0.76 5.15 4.49
C MET A 17 -0.09 6.07 5.35
N GLU A 18 0.54 6.92 6.16
CA GLU A 18 -0.14 7.91 6.98
C GLU A 18 -0.40 9.23 6.27
N ASN A 19 0.12 9.41 5.05
CA ASN A 19 -0.07 10.61 4.25
C ASN A 19 -1.57 10.87 3.99
N PRO A 20 -2.10 12.06 4.34
CA PRO A 20 -3.51 12.37 4.14
C PRO A 20 -3.98 12.23 2.68
N ALA A 21 -3.15 12.64 1.72
CA ALA A 21 -3.50 12.53 0.29
C ALA A 21 -3.54 11.08 -0.18
N VAL A 22 -2.65 10.21 0.32
CA VAL A 22 -2.65 8.78 -0.01
C VAL A 22 -3.89 8.10 0.59
N LYS A 23 -4.24 8.41 1.84
CA LYS A 23 -5.46 7.91 2.48
C LYS A 23 -6.71 8.36 1.71
N GLN A 24 -6.80 9.64 1.38
CA GLN A 24 -7.91 10.19 0.62
C GLN A 24 -8.03 9.51 -0.76
N ALA A 25 -6.92 9.27 -1.46
CA ALA A 25 -6.94 8.56 -2.73
C ALA A 25 -7.49 7.13 -2.60
N PHE A 26 -7.09 6.37 -1.58
CA PHE A 26 -7.67 5.05 -1.31
C PHE A 26 -9.17 5.13 -1.03
N GLU A 27 -9.59 6.07 -0.18
CA GLU A 27 -10.99 6.25 0.20
C GLU A 27 -11.87 6.69 -0.98
N ASP A 28 -11.38 7.60 -1.83
CA ASP A 28 -12.11 8.10 -3.00
C ASP A 28 -12.34 6.99 -4.02
N ILE A 29 -11.31 6.17 -4.30
CA ILE A 29 -11.42 5.04 -5.23
C ILE A 29 -12.36 3.97 -4.68
N GLU A 30 -12.22 3.62 -3.39
CA GLU A 30 -13.10 2.65 -2.74
C GLU A 30 -14.56 3.12 -2.74
N SER A 31 -14.79 4.40 -2.42
CA SER A 31 -16.10 5.04 -2.42
C SER A 31 -16.73 5.05 -3.81
N HIS A 32 -15.95 5.39 -4.84
CA HIS A 32 -16.42 5.42 -6.23
C HIS A 32 -16.94 4.05 -6.67
N TYR A 33 -16.13 3.00 -6.59
CA TYR A 33 -16.52 1.67 -7.06
C TYR A 33 -17.57 1.01 -6.17
N THR A 34 -17.56 1.27 -4.86
CA THR A 34 -18.61 0.80 -3.96
C THR A 34 -19.95 1.45 -4.28
N SER A 35 -19.96 2.76 -4.54
CA SER A 35 -21.18 3.49 -4.90
C SER A 35 -21.71 3.02 -6.26
N LEU A 36 -20.82 2.85 -7.25
CA LEU A 36 -21.15 2.34 -8.57
C LEU A 36 -21.76 0.93 -8.51
N TRP A 37 -21.14 0.00 -7.76
CA TRP A 37 -21.69 -1.32 -7.52
C TRP A 37 -23.07 -1.26 -6.83
N LYS A 38 -23.24 -0.41 -5.81
CA LYS A 38 -24.53 -0.27 -5.10
C LYS A 38 -25.63 0.32 -5.97
N SER A 39 -25.30 1.19 -6.92
CA SER A 39 -26.24 1.73 -7.89
C SER A 39 -26.54 0.77 -9.05
N SER A 40 -25.71 -0.24 -9.27
CA SER A 40 -25.91 -1.21 -10.35
C SER A 40 -27.07 -2.17 -10.08
N GLY A 41 -27.82 -2.50 -11.13
CA GLY A 41 -28.84 -3.52 -11.15
C GLY A 41 -28.25 -4.94 -11.12
N PRO A 42 -29.01 -5.95 -10.67
CA PRO A 42 -28.53 -7.34 -10.61
C PRO A 42 -28.15 -7.94 -11.97
N SER A 43 -28.70 -7.42 -13.06
CA SER A 43 -28.41 -7.84 -14.44
C SER A 43 -27.16 -7.21 -15.04
N GLU A 44 -26.59 -6.19 -14.40
CA GLU A 44 -25.39 -5.49 -14.88
C GLU A 44 -24.12 -6.25 -14.46
N TYR A 45 -24.03 -7.51 -14.86
CA TYR A 45 -22.96 -8.43 -14.43
C TYR A 45 -21.56 -7.89 -14.73
N GLU A 46 -21.34 -7.36 -15.94
CA GLU A 46 -20.04 -6.86 -16.38
C GLU A 46 -19.56 -5.67 -15.54
N LEU A 47 -20.45 -4.71 -15.27
CA LEU A 47 -20.17 -3.56 -14.42
C LEU A 47 -19.86 -3.98 -12.99
N ARG A 48 -20.61 -4.94 -12.47
CA ARG A 48 -20.39 -5.50 -11.13
C ARG A 48 -19.01 -6.17 -11.08
N GLU A 49 -18.72 -7.07 -11.99
CA GLU A 49 -17.41 -7.72 -12.06
C GLU A 49 -16.27 -6.71 -12.14
N GLU A 50 -16.41 -5.65 -12.95
CA GLU A 50 -15.43 -4.57 -13.01
C GLU A 50 -15.23 -3.89 -11.65
N CYS A 51 -16.30 -3.47 -10.99
CA CYS A 51 -16.22 -2.86 -9.66
C CYS A 51 -15.54 -3.81 -8.65
N HIS A 52 -15.86 -5.10 -8.67
CA HIS A 52 -15.22 -6.09 -7.81
C HIS A 52 -13.72 -6.22 -8.09
N VAL A 53 -13.32 -6.35 -9.37
CA VAL A 53 -11.91 -6.45 -9.77
C VAL A 53 -11.13 -5.21 -9.34
N GLN A 54 -11.69 -4.01 -9.50
CA GLN A 54 -11.03 -2.76 -9.12
C GLN A 54 -10.86 -2.65 -7.60
N LEU A 55 -11.91 -2.96 -6.83
CA LEU A 55 -11.82 -2.98 -5.36
C LEU A 55 -10.83 -4.03 -4.85
N TYR A 56 -10.81 -5.21 -5.47
CA TYR A 56 -9.85 -6.25 -5.14
C TYR A 56 -8.41 -5.81 -5.46
N ALA A 57 -8.18 -5.21 -6.63
CA ALA A 57 -6.88 -4.68 -7.02
C ALA A 57 -6.40 -3.57 -6.07
N LEU A 58 -7.29 -2.67 -5.64
CA LEU A 58 -7.00 -1.63 -4.65
C LEU A 58 -6.53 -2.23 -3.32
N ALA A 59 -7.24 -3.26 -2.83
CA ALA A 59 -6.88 -3.96 -1.61
C ALA A 59 -5.53 -4.69 -1.73
N GLN A 60 -5.27 -5.35 -2.87
CA GLN A 60 -3.98 -5.99 -3.15
C GLN A 60 -2.85 -4.96 -3.17
N PHE A 61 -3.04 -3.84 -3.87
CA PHE A 61 -2.06 -2.77 -3.95
C PHE A 61 -1.74 -2.19 -2.57
N ARG A 62 -2.77 -1.88 -1.77
CA ARG A 62 -2.60 -1.37 -0.40
C ARG A 62 -1.80 -2.34 0.47
N ARG A 63 -2.06 -3.66 0.34
CA ARG A 63 -1.31 -4.70 1.06
C ARG A 63 0.15 -4.78 0.60
N GLN A 64 0.40 -4.79 -0.70
CA GLN A 64 1.75 -4.87 -1.25
C GLN A 64 2.58 -3.63 -0.91
N LEU A 65 1.99 -2.44 -1.02
CA LEU A 65 2.63 -1.19 -0.63
C LEU A 65 3.07 -1.25 0.84
N ARG A 66 2.16 -1.64 1.75
CA ARG A 66 2.51 -1.84 3.17
C ARG A 66 3.65 -2.85 3.35
N SER A 67 3.58 -3.99 2.69
CA SER A 67 4.61 -5.04 2.78
C SER A 67 5.99 -4.54 2.36
N TYR A 68 6.10 -3.79 1.27
CA TYR A 68 7.38 -3.23 0.83
C TYR A 68 7.94 -2.21 1.81
N LEU A 69 7.06 -1.34 2.34
CA LEU A 69 7.44 -0.35 3.33
C LEU A 69 7.91 -0.99 4.65
N GLU A 70 7.24 -2.04 5.13
CA GLU A 70 7.64 -2.79 6.33
C GLU A 70 8.94 -3.58 6.13
N THR A 71 9.13 -4.20 4.96
CA THR A 71 10.38 -4.89 4.61
C THR A 71 11.57 -3.94 4.64
N GLY A 72 11.41 -2.73 4.09
CA GLY A 72 12.43 -1.69 4.19
C GLY A 72 12.79 -1.38 5.64
N LYS A 73 11.82 -1.23 6.53
CA LYS A 73 12.09 -0.93 7.95
C LYS A 73 12.93 -2.00 8.63
N LEU A 74 12.64 -3.27 8.37
CA LEU A 74 13.41 -4.39 8.94
C LEU A 74 14.87 -4.35 8.48
N LEU A 75 15.11 -4.07 7.18
CA LEU A 75 16.46 -3.89 6.65
C LEU A 75 17.17 -2.69 7.28
N SER A 76 16.47 -1.57 7.46
CA SER A 76 17.03 -0.38 8.13
C SER A 76 17.43 -0.64 9.58
N ALA A 77 16.61 -1.35 10.34
CA ALA A 77 16.92 -1.71 11.72
C ALA A 77 18.12 -2.68 11.80
N ALA A 78 18.20 -3.65 10.89
CA ALA A 78 19.33 -4.57 10.81
C ALA A 78 20.65 -3.85 10.48
N SER A 79 20.65 -2.92 9.53
CA SER A 79 21.83 -2.12 9.18
C SER A 79 22.30 -1.22 10.34
N GLN A 80 21.38 -0.64 11.12
CA GLN A 80 21.74 0.16 12.29
C GLN A 80 22.40 -0.68 13.39
N ASN A 81 21.90 -1.89 13.65
CA ASN A 81 22.49 -2.80 14.64
C ASN A 81 23.88 -3.31 14.26
N GLN A 82 24.17 -3.51 12.97
CA GLN A 82 25.52 -3.91 12.53
C GLN A 82 26.53 -2.76 12.69
N ALA A 83 26.11 -1.52 12.45
CA ALA A 83 26.98 -0.34 12.61
C ALA A 83 27.34 -0.05 14.07
N SER A 84 26.46 -0.37 15.03
CA SER A 84 26.71 -0.17 16.46
C SER A 84 27.58 -1.27 17.10
N VAL A 85 27.58 -2.49 16.56
CA VAL A 85 28.42 -3.61 17.07
C VAL A 85 29.86 -3.54 16.55
N GLY A 86 30.12 -2.86 15.42
CA GLY A 86 31.48 -2.71 14.86
C GLY A 86 32.35 -1.62 15.50
N HIS A 87 31.90 -1.00 16.60
CA HIS A 87 32.55 0.15 17.25
C HIS A 87 33.03 -0.12 18.70
N GLU A 88 33.08 -1.39 19.13
CA GLU A 88 33.63 -1.81 20.43
C GLU A 88 35.05 -2.39 20.33
#